data_AF-A0A7J8II91-F1
#
_entry.id   AF-A0A7J8II91-F1
#
_cell.length_a   1.000
_cell.length_b   1.000
_cell.length_c   1.000
_cell.angle_alpha   90.00
_cell.angle_beta   90.00
_cell.angle_gamma   90.00
#
_symmetry.space_group_name_H-M   'P 1'
#
loop_
_entity.id
_entity.type
_entity.pdbx_description
1 polymer ?
#
loop_
_entity_poly.entity_id
_entity_poly.type
_entity_poly.pdbx_seq_one_letter_code
_entity_poly.pdbx_strand_id
1 'polypeptide(L)'
;MAFMVKTMVGGQLKNLTGSLGGGEDKGDGDKSAAEAQGMSREEYEEYQKQLVEEKMERDAQFTQRKAERATLRSHFRDKYRLPKNETDESQIQMAGGDVELPRELAKMIEEDTEEEEERASVLGQLASLPGLDLGSLKDKAQATLGDLKQSADKCHIM
;
A
#
# COMPACT_ATOMS: atom_id res chain seq x y z
N MET A 1 -10.48 22.59 13.55
CA MET A 1 -11.67 22.26 12.73
C MET A 1 -12.14 23.52 11.99
N ALA A 2 -11.62 23.78 10.80
CA ALA A 2 -12.03 24.95 10.01
C ALA A 2 -11.73 24.70 8.52
N PHE A 3 -12.55 23.88 7.87
CA PHE A 3 -12.55 23.79 6.39
C PHE A 3 -13.88 23.19 5.88
N MET A 4 -15.01 23.86 6.12
CA MET A 4 -16.28 23.49 5.49
C MET A 4 -17.22 24.71 5.37
N VAL A 5 -16.90 25.71 4.54
CA VAL A 5 -17.93 26.63 4.02
C VAL A 5 -17.51 27.20 2.65
N LYS A 6 -17.39 26.38 1.60
CA LYS A 6 -17.40 26.93 0.23
C LYS A 6 -17.97 25.97 -0.81
N THR A 7 -19.23 25.60 -0.63
CA THR A 7 -20.05 25.00 -1.68
C THR A 7 -21.51 25.37 -1.44
N MET A 8 -21.94 26.57 -1.85
CA MET A 8 -23.35 26.92 -2.07
C MET A 8 -23.51 28.34 -2.65
N VAL A 9 -22.81 28.67 -3.75
CA VAL A 9 -23.20 29.79 -4.63
C VAL A 9 -22.99 29.36 -6.07
N GLY A 10 -23.94 28.58 -6.58
CA GLY A 10 -23.93 28.11 -7.96
C GLY A 10 -25.32 27.66 -8.35
N GLY A 11 -26.17 28.60 -8.78
CA GLY A 11 -27.50 28.23 -9.27
C GLY A 11 -28.47 29.33 -9.67
N GLN A 12 -28.34 30.59 -9.24
CA GLN A 12 -29.40 31.60 -9.49
C GLN A 12 -28.96 33.04 -9.82
N LEU A 13 -27.70 33.29 -10.18
CA LEU A 13 -27.20 34.64 -10.52
C LEU A 13 -27.15 34.94 -12.04
N LYS A 14 -27.82 34.15 -12.89
CA LYS A 14 -27.83 34.38 -14.35
C LYS A 14 -28.96 35.29 -14.87
N ASN A 15 -29.93 35.67 -14.03
CA ASN A 15 -31.09 36.48 -14.47
C ASN A 15 -31.10 37.94 -13.94
N LEU A 16 -29.96 38.44 -13.45
CA LEU A 16 -29.83 39.82 -12.92
C LEU A 16 -28.84 40.70 -13.70
N THR A 17 -28.37 40.26 -14.87
CA THR A 17 -27.48 41.05 -15.75
C THR A 17 -28.27 41.77 -16.84
N GLY A 18 -29.24 42.58 -16.41
CA GLY A 18 -30.09 43.35 -17.30
C GLY A 18 -30.53 44.64 -16.65
N SER A 19 -29.62 45.59 -16.47
CA SER A 19 -29.87 47.05 -16.45
C SER A 19 -28.62 47.79 -15.96
N LEU A 20 -28.34 48.94 -16.60
CA LEU A 20 -27.35 49.97 -16.24
C LEU A 20 -25.92 49.69 -16.72
N GLY A 21 -25.47 50.23 -17.85
CA GLY A 21 -25.15 51.66 -18.06
C GLY A 21 -23.67 51.86 -17.70
N GLY A 22 -22.72 51.85 -18.64
CA GLY A 22 -22.36 53.02 -19.46
C GLY A 22 -21.15 53.73 -18.84
N GLY A 23 -19.99 53.72 -19.52
CA GLY A 23 -18.81 54.50 -19.10
C GLY A 23 -17.48 53.86 -19.51
N GLU A 24 -16.90 54.36 -20.60
CA GLU A 24 -15.53 54.14 -21.01
C GLU A 24 -14.56 54.90 -20.08
N ASP A 25 -13.53 54.26 -19.51
CA ASP A 25 -12.20 54.88 -19.44
C ASP A 25 -11.08 53.84 -19.17
N LYS A 26 -9.90 54.20 -19.67
CA LYS A 26 -8.66 53.44 -19.87
C LYS A 26 -7.96 53.02 -18.58
N GLY A 27 -7.24 51.90 -18.69
CA GLY A 27 -6.24 51.45 -17.71
C GLY A 27 -5.51 50.21 -18.20
N ASP A 28 -4.87 50.31 -19.37
CA ASP A 28 -3.92 49.33 -19.88
C ASP A 28 -2.75 49.19 -18.88
N GLY A 29 -2.50 47.97 -18.45
CA GLY A 29 -1.58 47.67 -17.36
C GLY A 29 -1.75 46.23 -16.88
N ASP A 30 -1.74 45.29 -17.83
CA ASP A 30 -1.50 43.87 -17.55
C ASP A 30 -0.12 43.72 -16.89
N LYS A 31 -0.05 43.99 -15.58
CA LYS A 31 1.06 43.52 -14.75
C LYS A 31 1.05 42.00 -14.86
N SER A 32 2.17 41.44 -15.32
CA SER A 32 2.32 39.99 -15.43
C SER A 32 1.96 39.34 -14.09
N ALA A 33 1.36 38.15 -14.10
CA ALA A 33 1.04 37.41 -12.88
C ALA A 33 2.27 37.23 -11.96
N ALA A 34 3.48 37.24 -12.55
CA ALA A 34 4.76 37.31 -11.85
C ALA A 34 4.98 38.61 -11.05
N GLU A 35 4.69 39.77 -11.63
CA GLU A 35 4.80 41.08 -10.97
C GLU A 35 3.74 41.28 -9.88
N ALA A 36 2.53 40.72 -10.07
CA ALA A 36 1.48 40.75 -9.06
C ALA A 36 1.83 39.95 -7.79
N GLN A 37 2.71 38.95 -7.95
CA GLN A 37 3.19 38.09 -6.87
C GLN A 37 4.56 38.52 -6.32
N GLY A 38 5.14 39.62 -6.84
CA GLY A 38 6.41 40.19 -6.39
C GLY A 38 7.64 39.35 -6.72
N MET A 39 7.53 38.41 -7.67
CA MET A 39 8.57 37.45 -8.06
C MET A 39 9.17 37.86 -9.40
N SER A 40 10.45 37.57 -9.64
CA SER A 40 11.00 37.69 -10.99
C SER A 40 10.31 36.68 -11.92
N ARG A 41 10.28 36.99 -13.22
CA ARG A 41 9.59 36.16 -14.21
C ARG A 41 10.08 34.70 -14.19
N GLU A 42 11.37 34.49 -13.97
CA GLU A 42 12.00 33.18 -13.91
C GLU A 42 11.58 32.40 -12.64
N GLU A 43 11.55 33.05 -11.47
CA GLU A 43 11.09 32.44 -10.22
C GLU A 43 9.59 32.06 -10.26
N TYR A 44 8.78 32.82 -10.99
CA TYR A 44 7.36 32.51 -11.18
C TYR A 44 7.14 31.27 -12.04
N GLU A 45 7.93 31.10 -13.10
CA GLU A 45 7.90 29.92 -13.97
C GLU A 45 8.35 28.66 -13.22
N GLU A 46 9.40 28.76 -12.40
CA GLU A 46 9.83 27.66 -11.52
C GLU A 46 8.79 27.30 -10.46
N TYR A 47 8.16 28.30 -9.83
CA TYR A 47 7.08 28.06 -8.87
C TYR A 47 5.89 27.34 -9.50
N GLN A 48 5.47 27.74 -10.71
CA GLN A 48 4.43 27.04 -11.45
C GLN A 48 4.82 25.60 -11.76
N LYS A 49 6.08 25.38 -12.14
CA LYS A 49 6.60 24.04 -12.40
C LYS A 49 6.56 23.16 -11.14
N GLN A 50 7.00 23.68 -10.00
CA GLN A 50 6.95 22.98 -8.72
C GLN A 50 5.51 22.61 -8.32
N LEU A 51 4.54 23.53 -8.51
CA LEU A 51 3.13 23.24 -8.25
C LEU A 51 2.58 22.11 -9.13
N VAL A 52 3.01 22.05 -10.39
CA VAL A 52 2.61 20.99 -11.31
C VAL A 52 3.28 19.66 -10.94
N GLU A 53 4.56 19.67 -10.59
CA GLU A 53 5.29 18.48 -10.10
C GLU A 53 4.67 17.93 -8.81
N GLU A 54 4.43 18.76 -7.79
CA GLU A 54 3.81 18.34 -6.53
C GLU A 54 2.39 17.78 -6.75
N LYS A 55 1.64 18.39 -7.67
CA LYS A 55 0.31 17.89 -8.06
C LYS A 55 0.41 16.52 -8.72
N MET A 56 1.35 16.33 -9.64
CA MET A 56 1.57 15.05 -10.32
C MET A 56 1.98 13.95 -9.33
N GLU A 57 2.89 14.25 -8.41
CA GLU A 57 3.31 13.31 -7.36
C GLU A 57 2.15 12.92 -6.44
N ARG A 58 1.34 13.89 -6.00
CA ARG A 58 0.14 13.60 -5.22
C ARG A 58 -0.85 12.75 -6.00
N ASP A 59 -1.15 13.11 -7.24
CA ASP A 59 -2.12 12.39 -8.06
C ASP A 59 -1.65 10.94 -8.32
N ALA A 60 -0.35 10.71 -8.49
CA ALA A 60 0.24 9.38 -8.60
C ALA A 60 0.06 8.56 -7.31
N GLN A 61 0.39 9.14 -6.15
CA GLN A 61 0.19 8.48 -4.85
C GLN A 61 -1.29 8.17 -4.56
N PHE A 62 -2.19 9.09 -4.91
CA PHE A 62 -3.63 8.87 -4.77
C PHE A 62 -4.11 7.74 -5.68
N THR A 63 -3.62 7.68 -6.91
CA THR A 63 -3.96 6.62 -7.86
C THR A 63 -3.50 5.27 -7.36
N GLN A 64 -2.25 5.17 -6.86
CA GLN A 64 -1.70 3.96 -6.27
C GLN A 64 -2.53 3.50 -5.06
N ARG A 65 -2.74 4.35 -4.05
CA ARG A 65 -3.52 3.99 -2.85
C ARG A 65 -4.96 3.61 -3.16
N LYS A 66 -5.56 4.21 -4.19
CA LYS A 66 -6.91 3.88 -4.64
C LYS A 66 -6.96 2.50 -5.29
N ALA A 67 -5.94 2.16 -6.09
CA ALA A 67 -5.76 0.86 -6.67
C ALA A 67 -5.49 -0.22 -5.59
N GLU A 68 -4.60 0.03 -4.62
CA GLU A 68 -4.35 -0.89 -3.48
C GLU A 68 -5.66 -1.23 -2.75
N ARG A 69 -6.46 -0.20 -2.46
CA ARG A 69 -7.75 -0.39 -1.79
C ARG A 69 -8.74 -1.15 -2.67
N ALA A 70 -8.70 -0.97 -3.98
CA ALA A 70 -9.55 -1.69 -4.93
C ALA A 70 -9.12 -3.17 -5.04
N THR A 71 -7.82 -3.46 -5.03
CA THR A 71 -7.28 -4.82 -4.98
C THR A 71 -7.74 -5.55 -3.72
N LEU A 72 -7.62 -4.91 -2.54
CA LEU A 72 -8.13 -5.48 -1.28
C LEU A 72 -9.63 -5.79 -1.34
N ARG A 73 -10.44 -4.84 -1.85
CA ARG A 73 -11.88 -5.06 -2.03
C ARG A 73 -12.18 -6.22 -2.98
N SER A 74 -11.40 -6.37 -4.05
CA SER A 74 -11.55 -7.46 -5.03
C SER A 74 -11.22 -8.81 -4.40
N HIS A 75 -10.11 -8.90 -3.65
CA HIS A 75 -9.72 -10.10 -2.92
C HIS A 75 -10.80 -10.55 -1.92
N PHE A 76 -11.39 -9.63 -1.14
CA PHE A 76 -12.48 -9.97 -0.24
C PHE A 76 -13.74 -10.45 -0.98
N ARG A 77 -14.05 -9.87 -2.15
CA ARG A 77 -15.17 -10.34 -2.95
C ARG A 77 -14.95 -11.78 -3.42
N ASP A 78 -13.78 -12.09 -3.94
CA ASP A 78 -13.45 -13.44 -4.37
C ASP A 78 -13.48 -14.43 -3.19
N LYS A 79 -12.90 -14.06 -2.04
CA LYS A 79 -12.91 -14.87 -0.80
C LYS A 79 -14.33 -15.25 -0.35
N TYR A 80 -15.27 -14.31 -0.42
CA TYR A 80 -16.65 -14.53 0.01
C TYR A 80 -17.62 -14.83 -1.14
N ARG A 81 -17.10 -15.07 -2.36
CA ARG A 81 -17.89 -15.34 -3.58
C ARG A 81 -18.95 -14.26 -3.86
N LEU A 82 -18.60 -13.00 -3.57
CA LEU A 82 -19.45 -11.85 -3.88
C LEU A 82 -19.27 -11.43 -5.34
N PRO A 83 -20.29 -10.78 -5.95
CA PRO A 83 -20.17 -10.24 -7.29
C PRO A 83 -19.01 -9.23 -7.42
N LYS A 84 -18.30 -9.32 -8.54
CA LYS A 84 -17.24 -8.38 -8.91
C LYS A 84 -17.79 -6.97 -9.14
N ASN A 85 -16.91 -5.99 -9.03
CA ASN A 85 -17.26 -4.58 -9.17
C ASN A 85 -16.36 -3.90 -10.21
N GLU A 86 -16.96 -3.46 -11.31
CA GLU A 86 -16.26 -2.81 -12.43
C GLU A 86 -15.52 -1.52 -12.01
N THR A 87 -16.02 -0.82 -10.99
CA THR A 87 -15.35 0.38 -10.47
C THR A 87 -14.03 0.06 -9.79
N ASP A 88 -13.91 -1.14 -9.23
CA ASP A 88 -12.70 -1.59 -8.56
C ASP A 88 -11.68 -2.06 -9.61
N GLU A 89 -12.13 -2.78 -10.63
CA GLU A 89 -11.29 -3.19 -11.77
C GLU A 89 -10.71 -1.99 -12.53
N SER A 90 -11.52 -0.96 -12.80
CA SER A 90 -11.03 0.27 -13.43
C SER A 90 -10.03 1.04 -12.57
N GLN A 91 -10.19 1.05 -11.24
CA GLN A 91 -9.22 1.68 -10.33
C GLN A 91 -7.87 0.97 -10.33
N ILE A 92 -7.87 -0.35 -10.43
CA ILE A 92 -6.65 -1.17 -10.54
C ILE A 92 -5.97 -0.90 -11.90
N GLN A 93 -6.72 -0.92 -13.00
CA GLN A 93 -6.18 -0.65 -14.34
C GLN A 93 -5.58 0.76 -14.48
N MET A 94 -6.17 1.77 -13.84
CA MET A 94 -5.63 3.15 -13.87
C MET A 94 -4.23 3.28 -13.24
N ALA A 95 -3.85 2.39 -12.31
CA ALA A 95 -2.51 2.38 -11.71
C ALA A 95 -1.49 1.56 -12.51
N GLY A 96 -1.86 1.04 -13.69
CA GLY A 96 -0.98 0.20 -14.51
C GLY A 96 -1.18 -1.30 -14.32
N GLY A 97 -2.26 -1.73 -13.64
CA GLY A 97 -2.58 -3.14 -13.44
C GLY A 97 -2.50 -3.54 -11.97
N ASP A 98 -2.08 -4.77 -11.71
CA ASP A 98 -2.11 -5.33 -10.36
C ASP A 98 -1.14 -4.58 -9.44
N VAL A 99 -1.63 -4.25 -8.24
CA VAL A 99 -0.85 -3.43 -7.33
C VAL A 99 0.01 -4.33 -6.46
N GLU A 100 1.32 -4.20 -6.63
CA GLU A 100 2.32 -4.88 -5.81
C GLU A 100 2.14 -4.54 -4.33
N LEU A 101 2.22 -5.57 -3.48
CA LEU A 101 2.13 -5.40 -2.05
C LEU A 101 3.37 -4.63 -1.55
N PRO A 102 3.22 -3.61 -0.68
CA PRO A 102 4.35 -2.92 -0.09
C PRO A 102 5.37 -3.89 0.52
N ARG A 103 6.66 -3.62 0.31
CA ARG A 103 7.77 -4.53 0.71
C ARG A 103 7.72 -4.96 2.17
N GLU A 104 7.32 -4.07 3.08
CA GLU A 104 7.20 -4.36 4.50
C GLU A 104 6.09 -5.38 4.78
N LEU A 105 4.95 -5.27 4.08
CA LEU A 105 3.84 -6.21 4.21
C LEU A 105 4.16 -7.54 3.53
N ALA A 106 4.89 -7.52 2.41
CA ALA A 106 5.36 -8.73 1.75
C ALA A 106 6.30 -9.55 2.67
N LYS A 107 7.23 -8.88 3.34
CA LYS A 107 8.15 -9.52 4.29
C LYS A 107 7.45 -10.19 5.46
N MET A 108 6.40 -9.55 6.00
CA MET A 108 5.61 -10.14 7.09
C MET A 108 4.89 -11.43 6.65
N ILE A 109 4.41 -11.48 5.41
CA ILE A 109 3.81 -12.70 4.86
C ILE A 109 4.85 -13.80 4.68
N GLU A 110 6.04 -13.47 4.16
CA GLU A 110 7.13 -14.46 4.01
C GLU A 110 7.51 -15.08 5.36
N GLU A 111 7.71 -14.26 6.40
CA GLU A 111 8.02 -14.73 7.76
C GLU A 111 6.90 -15.62 8.33
N ASP A 112 5.63 -15.21 8.22
CA ASP A 112 4.48 -16.02 8.67
C ASP A 112 4.38 -17.35 7.90
N THR A 113 4.69 -17.35 6.60
CA THR A 113 4.68 -18.61 5.81
C THR A 113 5.79 -19.56 6.22
N GLU A 114 6.99 -19.08 6.53
CA GLU A 114 8.09 -19.92 7.04
C GLU A 114 7.71 -20.56 8.38
N GLU A 115 7.15 -19.78 9.32
CA GLU A 115 6.72 -20.31 10.62
C GLU A 115 5.58 -21.35 10.49
N GLU A 116 4.60 -21.11 9.61
CA GLU A 116 3.52 -22.06 9.34
C GLU A 116 4.03 -23.33 8.63
N GLU A 117 4.99 -23.22 7.71
CA GLU A 117 5.62 -24.37 7.06
C GLU A 117 6.43 -25.22 8.05
N GLU A 118 7.18 -24.59 8.95
CA GLU A 118 7.90 -25.30 10.03
C GLU A 118 6.94 -26.04 10.96
N ARG A 119 5.79 -25.45 11.27
CA ARG A 119 4.73 -26.08 12.08
C ARG A 119 3.97 -27.17 11.33
N ALA A 120 3.72 -26.99 10.04
CA ALA A 120 3.06 -27.96 9.18
C ALA A 120 3.98 -29.16 8.85
N SER A 121 5.30 -28.99 8.93
CA SER A 121 6.28 -30.06 8.80
C SER A 121 6.04 -31.16 9.84
N VAL A 122 6.38 -32.40 9.49
CA VAL A 122 6.20 -33.59 10.35
C VAL A 122 6.88 -33.41 11.72
N LEU A 123 8.02 -32.72 11.75
CA LEU A 123 8.74 -32.38 12.99
C LEU A 123 7.99 -31.33 13.83
N GLY A 124 7.42 -30.30 13.20
CA GLY A 124 6.60 -29.29 13.87
C GLY A 124 5.29 -29.86 14.42
N GLN A 125 4.68 -30.80 13.69
CA GLN A 125 3.50 -31.55 14.14
C GLN A 125 3.82 -32.43 15.36
N LEU A 126 4.96 -33.12 15.37
CA LEU A 126 5.44 -33.90 16.51
C LEU A 126 5.75 -33.01 17.72
N ALA A 127 6.37 -31.84 17.50
CA ALA A 127 6.65 -30.86 18.55
C ALA A 127 5.37 -30.30 19.20
N SER A 128 4.25 -30.30 18.47
CA SER A 128 2.96 -29.79 18.94
C SER A 128 2.15 -30.81 19.75
N LEU A 129 2.59 -32.07 19.86
CA LEU A 129 1.88 -33.11 20.60
C LEU A 129 2.06 -32.96 22.13
N PRO A 130 0.98 -32.86 22.91
CA PRO A 130 1.09 -32.79 24.37
C PRO A 130 1.68 -34.09 24.92
N GLY A 131 2.80 -33.97 25.65
CA GLY A 131 3.52 -35.09 26.25
C GLY A 131 4.67 -35.66 25.41
N LEU A 132 4.93 -35.13 24.21
CA LEU A 132 6.11 -35.49 23.41
C LEU A 132 7.24 -34.47 23.63
N ASP A 133 8.14 -34.74 24.58
CA ASP A 133 9.35 -33.93 24.75
C ASP A 133 10.45 -34.40 23.79
N LEU A 134 10.65 -33.65 22.71
CA LEU A 134 11.71 -33.87 21.72
C LEU A 134 13.11 -33.81 22.34
N GLY A 135 13.29 -33.06 23.44
CA GLY A 135 14.53 -33.03 24.20
C GLY A 135 14.86 -34.40 24.78
N SER A 136 13.94 -34.97 25.56
CA SER A 136 14.11 -36.31 26.14
C SER A 136 14.27 -37.42 25.08
N LEU A 137 13.60 -37.30 23.94
CA LEU A 137 13.71 -38.27 22.85
C LEU A 137 15.10 -38.21 22.20
N LYS A 138 15.61 -37.00 21.98
CA LYS A 138 16.96 -36.76 21.46
C LYS A 138 18.02 -37.31 22.42
N ASP A 139 17.88 -37.04 23.71
CA ASP A 139 18.84 -37.50 24.73
C ASP A 139 18.85 -39.04 24.82
N LYS A 140 17.67 -39.68 24.80
CA LYS A 140 17.55 -41.14 24.77
C LYS A 140 18.13 -41.73 23.50
N ALA A 141 17.83 -41.15 22.34
CA ALA A 141 18.38 -41.60 21.07
C ALA A 141 19.91 -41.50 21.06
N GLN A 142 20.46 -40.39 21.55
CA GLN A 142 21.91 -40.15 21.62
C GLN A 142 22.60 -41.11 22.58
N ALA A 143 21.97 -41.40 23.74
CA ALA A 143 22.44 -42.42 24.68
C ALA A 143 22.45 -43.82 24.04
N THR A 144 21.35 -44.23 23.39
CA THR A 144 21.28 -45.55 22.73
C THR A 144 22.29 -45.70 21.59
N LEU A 145 22.56 -44.63 20.83
CA LEU A 145 23.61 -44.63 19.81
C LEU A 145 25.00 -44.77 20.42
N GLY A 146 25.24 -44.11 21.55
CA GLY A 146 26.48 -44.24 22.32
C GLY A 146 26.69 -45.66 22.83
N ASP A 147 25.65 -46.27 23.40
CA ASP A 147 25.67 -47.64 23.91
C ASP A 147 25.86 -48.66 22.78
N LEU A 148 25.18 -48.46 21.64
CA LEU A 148 25.35 -49.30 20.45
C LEU A 148 26.78 -49.23 19.94
N LYS A 149 27.36 -48.02 19.87
CA LYS A 149 28.75 -47.82 19.43
C LYS A 149 29.74 -48.51 20.38
N GLN A 150 29.56 -48.38 21.68
CA GLN A 150 30.38 -49.11 22.66
C GLN A 150 30.20 -50.63 22.57
N SER A 151 29.00 -51.12 22.26
CA SER A 151 28.74 -52.55 22.07
C SER A 151 29.38 -53.09 20.80
N ALA A 152 29.39 -52.29 19.72
CA ALA A 152 30.03 -52.61 18.45
C ALA A 152 31.56 -52.63 18.60
N ASP A 153 32.14 -51.68 19.33
CA ASP A 153 33.59 -51.65 19.62
C ASP A 153 34.05 -52.85 20.48
N LYS A 154 33.13 -53.42 21.27
CA LYS A 154 33.37 -54.65 22.07
C LYS A 154 33.10 -55.93 21.28
N CYS A 155 32.43 -55.86 20.13
CA CYS A 155 32.17 -57.00 19.27
C CYS A 155 33.42 -57.29 18.40
N HIS A 156 34.37 -58.02 18.97
CA HIS A 156 35.42 -58.64 18.17
C HIS A 156 34.80 -59.86 17.48
N ILE A 157 34.47 -59.73 16.20
CA ILE A 157 34.07 -60.86 15.35
C ILE A 157 35.26 -61.82 15.32
N MET A 158 35.07 -63.02 15.90
CA MET A 158 35.95 -64.18 15.68
C MET A 158 35.52 -64.92 14.43
#